data_AF-A0A3E0WXT6-F1
#
_entry.id   AF-A0A3E0WXT6-F1
#
_cell.length_a   1.000
_cell.length_b   1.000
_cell.length_c   1.000
_cell.angle_alpha   90.00
_cell.angle_beta   90.00
_cell.angle_gamma   90.00
#
_symmetry.space_group_name_H-M   'P 1'
#
loop_
_entity.id
_entity.type
_entity.pdbx_description
1 polymer ?
#
loop_
_entity_poly.entity_id
_entity_poly.type
_entity_poly.pdbx_seq_one_letter_code
_entity_poly.pdbx_strand_id
1 'polypeptide(L)'
;MKIKKIIEKTVLSFMFVTIMLLGIVGLKEGVSAKLWPYTPSSIDRLADNSDTMNDKDVYTRQTNLKQKELNHVKEVDRQISSNQMGRVKTLEEAVNYEQYPSKKVIATGYTAGVESTGKNPDHPQYGITYSGVQVKRDLYSTIAADLSVYPIGTILFIPNYGFGVVADKGSAITGNKIDLYYETVEDVYDKWGKQQVDVYMIEKGNGELTEKQLQQLNENEALQVFRQDITG
;
A
#
# COMPACT_ATOMS: atom_id res chain seq x y z
N MET A 1 41.43 13.10 17.63
CA MET A 1 40.02 12.71 17.36
C MET A 1 39.04 13.89 17.27
N LYS A 2 39.23 14.99 18.01
CA LYS A 2 38.31 16.16 17.96
C LYS A 2 38.38 16.97 16.66
N ILE A 3 39.58 17.13 16.07
CA ILE A 3 39.79 17.95 14.85
C ILE A 3 39.11 17.35 13.62
N LYS A 4 39.19 16.03 13.42
CA LYS A 4 38.55 15.34 12.29
C LYS A 4 37.02 15.52 12.28
N LYS A 5 36.39 15.44 13.46
CA LYS A 5 34.95 15.69 13.63
C LYS A 5 34.55 17.15 13.38
N ILE A 6 35.45 18.11 13.61
CA ILE A 6 35.19 19.52 13.31
C ILE A 6 35.25 19.75 11.81
N ILE A 7 36.26 19.17 11.13
CA ILE A 7 36.42 19.26 9.67
C ILE A 7 35.21 18.67 8.95
N GLU A 8 34.76 17.47 9.33
CA GLU A 8 33.59 16.82 8.73
C GLU A 8 32.31 17.67 8.87
N LYS A 9 32.11 18.32 10.02
CA LYS A 9 30.96 19.21 10.25
C LYS A 9 31.03 20.50 9.45
N THR A 10 32.23 21.09 9.30
CA THR A 10 32.41 22.29 8.47
C THR A 10 32.21 22.01 6.99
N VAL A 11 32.65 20.86 6.49
CA VAL A 11 32.46 20.47 5.07
C VAL A 11 30.98 20.25 4.78
N LEU A 12 30.26 19.54 5.65
CA LEU A 12 28.82 19.29 5.47
C LEU A 12 28.00 20.58 5.51
N SER A 13 28.34 21.51 6.41
CA SER A 13 27.69 22.82 6.47
C SER A 13 27.93 23.65 5.22
N PHE A 14 29.14 23.57 4.63
CA PHE A 14 29.46 24.29 3.40
C PHE A 14 28.67 23.73 2.21
N MET A 15 28.57 22.40 2.09
CA MET A 15 27.76 21.76 1.04
C MET A 15 26.28 22.16 1.14
N PHE A 16 25.71 22.20 2.34
CA PHE A 16 24.32 22.60 2.54
C PHE A 16 24.03 24.04 2.08
N VAL A 17 24.93 24.97 2.40
CA VAL A 17 24.81 26.38 1.98
C VAL A 17 24.91 26.54 0.46
N THR A 18 25.80 25.77 -0.20
CA THR A 18 25.93 25.82 -1.66
C THR A 18 24.67 25.32 -2.39
N ILE A 19 24.02 24.26 -1.88
CA ILE A 19 22.78 23.73 -2.45
C ILE A 19 21.62 24.73 -2.25
N MET A 20 21.55 25.36 -1.08
CA MET A 20 20.53 26.38 -0.78
C MET A 20 20.63 27.61 -1.68
N LEU A 21 21.86 28.06 -2.01
CA LEU A 21 22.09 29.16 -2.93
C LEU A 21 21.68 28.83 -4.38
N LEU A 22 21.93 27.61 -4.84
CA LEU A 22 21.49 27.15 -6.16
C LEU A 22 19.96 27.10 -6.29
N GLY A 23 19.25 26.71 -5.23
CA GLY A 23 17.78 26.66 -5.21
C GLY A 23 17.11 28.02 -5.41
N ILE A 24 17.74 29.12 -4.96
CA ILE A 24 17.18 30.47 -5.08
C ILE A 24 17.22 30.98 -6.54
N VAL A 25 18.14 30.48 -7.37
CA VAL A 25 18.25 30.88 -8.78
C VAL A 25 17.11 30.32 -9.64
N GLY A 26 16.43 29.25 -9.18
CA GLY A 26 15.35 28.57 -9.91
C GLY A 26 13.98 29.25 -9.90
N LEU A 27 13.81 30.40 -9.23
CA LEU A 27 12.51 31.08 -9.08
C LEU A 27 12.34 32.34 -9.94
N LYS A 28 13.26 32.62 -10.89
CA LYS A 28 13.23 33.88 -11.67
C LYS A 28 12.40 33.87 -12.95
N GLU A 29 11.73 32.78 -13.31
CA GLU A 29 10.76 32.80 -14.41
C GLU A 29 9.33 32.69 -13.88
N GLY A 30 8.63 33.84 -13.89
CA GLY A 30 7.30 34.01 -13.31
C GLY A 30 6.22 33.25 -14.06
N VAL A 31 5.52 32.36 -13.35
CA VAL A 31 4.31 31.70 -13.82
C VAL A 31 3.12 32.65 -13.64
N SER A 32 2.65 33.23 -14.74
CA SER A 32 1.40 34.02 -14.76
C SER A 32 0.19 33.09 -14.84
N ALA A 33 -0.41 32.76 -13.70
CA ALA A 33 -1.70 32.08 -13.66
C ALA A 33 -2.85 33.03 -14.01
N LYS A 34 -3.46 32.86 -15.19
CA LYS A 34 -4.61 33.64 -15.65
C LYS A 34 -5.90 32.83 -15.44
N LEU A 35 -6.69 33.18 -14.41
CA LEU A 35 -8.05 32.65 -14.21
C LEU A 35 -9.04 33.32 -15.18
N TRP A 36 -9.96 32.56 -15.77
CA TRP A 36 -11.16 33.10 -16.45
C TRP A 36 -12.45 32.61 -15.75
N PRO A 37 -13.49 33.44 -15.63
CA PRO A 37 -14.67 33.16 -14.82
C PRO A 37 -15.71 32.37 -15.63
N TYR A 38 -16.45 31.51 -14.94
CA TYR A 38 -17.56 30.73 -15.48
C TYR A 38 -18.88 31.47 -15.24
N THR A 39 -19.68 31.67 -16.29
CA THR A 39 -21.08 32.13 -16.18
C THR A 39 -21.99 31.12 -16.89
N PRO A 40 -23.00 30.54 -16.20
CA PRO A 40 -23.93 29.60 -16.81
C PRO A 40 -25.16 30.34 -17.34
N SER A 41 -25.66 29.97 -18.52
CA SER A 41 -26.98 30.42 -18.99
C SER A 41 -27.77 29.27 -19.62
N SER A 42 -28.65 28.74 -18.78
CA SER A 42 -30.08 28.41 -19.00
C SER A 42 -30.62 28.01 -20.38
N ILE A 43 -31.36 26.91 -20.31
CA ILE A 43 -32.35 26.30 -21.19
C ILE A 43 -33.48 27.28 -21.56
N ASP A 44 -33.84 27.35 -22.84
CA ASP A 44 -35.16 27.76 -23.36
C ASP A 44 -35.48 26.84 -24.56
N ARG A 45 -36.45 25.94 -24.46
CA ARG A 45 -37.93 26.07 -24.59
C ARG A 45 -38.43 25.96 -26.03
N LEU A 46 -39.36 25.03 -26.17
CA LEU A 46 -40.06 24.51 -27.34
C LEU A 46 -40.96 25.57 -28.00
N ALA A 47 -41.02 25.54 -29.34
CA ALA A 47 -42.15 25.97 -30.16
C ALA A 47 -42.09 25.11 -31.44
N ASP A 48 -42.88 24.06 -31.60
CA ASP A 48 -44.31 23.98 -31.95
C ASP A 48 -44.53 23.89 -33.47
N ASN A 49 -45.08 22.72 -33.90
CA ASN A 49 -45.92 22.41 -35.07
C ASN A 49 -45.51 22.92 -36.48
N SER A 50 -45.69 22.23 -37.62
CA SER A 50 -46.46 21.05 -38.03
C SER A 50 -46.02 20.61 -39.46
N ASP A 51 -46.56 19.47 -39.92
CA ASP A 51 -46.84 19.12 -41.33
C ASP A 51 -45.79 18.44 -42.24
N THR A 52 -45.95 17.11 -42.30
CA THR A 52 -46.14 16.24 -43.49
C THR A 52 -45.16 16.25 -44.68
N MET A 53 -44.61 15.05 -44.93
CA MET A 53 -44.29 14.37 -46.21
C MET A 53 -43.44 15.15 -47.24
N ASN A 54 -42.35 14.62 -47.80
CA ASN A 54 -42.23 13.36 -48.52
C ASN A 54 -40.75 13.13 -48.89
N ASP A 55 -40.40 11.85 -49.01
CA ASP A 55 -39.37 11.20 -49.82
C ASP A 55 -38.20 12.01 -50.44
N LYS A 56 -37.00 11.43 -50.27
CA LYS A 56 -35.71 11.74 -50.93
C LYS A 56 -34.96 12.92 -50.34
N ASP A 57 -34.00 12.61 -49.47
CA ASP A 57 -32.59 13.02 -49.62
C ASP A 57 -31.80 12.70 -48.34
N VAL A 58 -31.29 11.46 -48.27
CA VAL A 58 -30.20 11.11 -47.35
C VAL A 58 -28.93 11.78 -47.88
N TYR A 59 -28.69 13.03 -47.46
CA TYR A 59 -27.36 13.61 -47.51
C TYR A 59 -26.66 13.33 -46.18
N THR A 60 -25.86 12.28 -46.15
CA THR A 60 -24.83 12.08 -45.14
C THR A 60 -23.85 13.24 -45.25
N ARG A 61 -24.02 14.30 -44.45
CA ARG A 61 -22.96 15.29 -44.24
C ARG A 61 -21.81 14.57 -43.54
N GLN A 62 -20.78 14.24 -44.31
CA GLN A 62 -19.46 13.94 -43.77
C GLN A 62 -18.95 15.19 -43.06
N THR A 63 -19.11 15.24 -41.74
CA THR A 63 -18.42 16.22 -40.92
C THR A 63 -16.95 15.82 -40.90
N ASN A 64 -16.11 16.58 -41.61
CA ASN A 64 -14.66 16.51 -41.52
C ASN A 64 -14.22 16.95 -40.10
N LEU A 65 -14.39 16.09 -39.11
CA LEU A 65 -13.77 16.24 -37.81
C LEU A 65 -12.33 15.79 -37.96
N LYS A 66 -11.45 16.77 -38.22
CA LYS A 66 -10.01 16.61 -38.10
C LYS A 66 -9.75 16.18 -36.65
N GLN A 67 -9.41 14.90 -36.45
CA GLN A 67 -9.10 14.36 -35.13
C GLN A 67 -7.94 15.16 -34.57
N LYS A 68 -8.25 16.01 -33.60
CA LYS A 68 -7.28 16.86 -32.93
C LYS A 68 -6.53 15.94 -31.96
N GLU A 69 -5.41 15.40 -32.42
CA GLU A 69 -4.54 14.62 -31.56
C GLU A 69 -4.07 15.50 -30.40
N LEU A 70 -4.21 14.96 -29.19
CA LEU A 70 -3.74 15.59 -27.97
C LEU A 70 -2.22 15.72 -28.07
N ASN A 71 -1.69 16.90 -27.74
CA ASN A 71 -0.25 17.06 -27.57
C ASN A 71 0.21 16.11 -26.46
N HIS A 72 0.75 14.96 -26.84
CA HIS A 72 1.40 14.04 -25.93
C HIS A 72 2.65 14.75 -25.42
N VAL A 73 2.59 15.24 -24.19
CA VAL A 73 3.78 15.71 -23.48
C VAL A 73 4.77 14.56 -23.53
N LYS A 74 5.96 14.81 -24.09
CA LYS A 74 7.05 13.84 -24.18
C LYS A 74 7.15 13.10 -22.85
N GLU A 75 6.85 11.80 -22.93
CA GLU A 75 7.08 10.86 -21.86
C GLU A 75 8.51 11.08 -21.37
N VAL A 76 8.65 11.46 -20.09
CA VAL A 76 9.95 11.45 -19.44
C VAL A 76 10.40 10.01 -19.51
N ASP A 77 11.46 9.77 -20.27
CA ASP A 77 12.07 8.48 -20.58
C ASP A 77 12.33 7.69 -19.29
N ARG A 78 11.32 6.98 -18.78
CA ARG A 78 11.51 5.90 -17.83
C ARG A 78 12.05 4.77 -18.68
N GLN A 79 13.37 4.68 -18.71
CA GLN A 79 14.08 3.52 -19.24
C GLN A 79 13.75 2.27 -18.42
N ILE A 80 12.53 1.76 -18.57
CA ILE A 80 12.18 0.38 -18.29
C ILE A 80 11.95 -0.22 -19.67
N SER A 81 13.03 -0.82 -20.17
CA SER A 81 13.07 -1.50 -21.47
C SER A 81 11.86 -2.42 -21.63
N SER A 82 11.02 -2.11 -22.62
CA SER A 82 9.79 -2.82 -22.98
C SER A 82 10.01 -4.21 -23.60
N ASN A 83 11.19 -4.80 -23.42
CA ASN A 83 11.56 -6.09 -24.02
C ASN A 83 11.56 -7.28 -23.04
N GLN A 84 10.96 -7.11 -21.86
CA GLN A 84 10.52 -8.24 -21.06
C GLN A 84 9.09 -7.97 -20.62
N MET A 85 8.14 -8.54 -21.37
CA MET A 85 6.83 -8.92 -20.82
C MET A 85 7.10 -10.08 -19.84
N GLY A 86 7.84 -9.77 -18.78
CA GLY A 86 8.48 -10.71 -17.88
C GLY A 86 7.62 -10.86 -16.65
N ARG A 87 7.24 -12.11 -16.37
CA ARG A 87 6.61 -12.63 -15.15
C ARG A 87 6.56 -11.60 -14.00
N VAL A 88 5.35 -11.23 -13.57
CA VAL A 88 5.15 -10.50 -12.32
C VAL A 88 5.90 -11.28 -11.24
N LYS A 89 6.98 -10.71 -10.70
CA LYS A 89 7.71 -11.30 -9.58
C LYS A 89 6.72 -11.38 -8.42
N THR A 90 6.58 -12.53 -7.78
CA THR A 90 5.74 -12.62 -6.58
C THR A 90 6.39 -11.82 -5.44
N LEU A 91 5.63 -11.52 -4.37
CA LEU A 91 6.18 -10.83 -3.19
C LEU A 91 7.42 -11.57 -2.65
N GLU A 92 7.35 -12.91 -2.61
CA GLU A 92 8.42 -13.81 -2.23
C GLU A 92 9.72 -13.52 -3.01
N GLU A 93 9.62 -13.34 -4.33
CA GLU A 93 10.76 -13.10 -5.20
C GLU A 93 11.33 -11.69 -5.08
N ALA A 94 10.51 -10.72 -4.71
CA ALA A 94 10.93 -9.33 -4.54
C ALA A 94 11.66 -9.09 -3.21
N VAL A 95 11.25 -9.77 -2.13
CA VAL A 95 11.73 -9.51 -0.77
C VAL A 95 13.11 -10.14 -0.51
N ASN A 96 13.53 -11.14 -1.29
CA ASN A 96 14.76 -11.92 -1.05
C ASN A 96 14.88 -12.33 0.43
N TYR A 97 13.82 -12.95 0.96
CA TYR A 97 13.65 -13.20 2.40
C TYR A 97 14.61 -14.26 2.95
N GLU A 98 15.20 -15.10 2.10
CA GLU A 98 16.11 -16.18 2.51
C GLU A 98 17.39 -15.69 3.20
N GLN A 99 17.75 -14.42 3.01
CA GLN A 99 18.89 -13.80 3.69
C GLN A 99 18.65 -13.57 5.20
N TYR A 100 17.40 -13.60 5.65
CA TYR A 100 17.03 -13.30 7.04
C TYR A 100 17.03 -14.56 7.91
N PRO A 101 17.26 -14.42 9.24
CA PRO A 101 17.17 -15.54 10.16
C PRO A 101 15.79 -16.21 10.11
N SER A 102 15.78 -17.52 9.87
CA SER A 102 14.55 -18.30 9.81
C SER A 102 14.33 -19.14 11.08
N LYS A 103 13.06 -19.43 11.37
CA LYS A 103 12.68 -20.34 12.44
C LYS A 103 11.45 -21.16 12.04
N LYS A 104 11.50 -22.45 12.30
CA LYS A 104 10.34 -23.33 12.11
C LYS A 104 9.30 -23.09 13.21
N VAL A 105 8.08 -22.80 12.80
CA VAL A 105 6.94 -22.55 13.70
C VAL A 105 5.71 -23.34 13.27
N ILE A 106 4.80 -23.56 14.21
CA ILE A 106 3.44 -24.02 13.91
C ILE A 106 2.59 -22.77 13.71
N ALA A 107 2.04 -22.60 12.51
CA ALA A 107 1.16 -21.50 12.16
C ALA A 107 -0.29 -21.99 12.09
N THR A 108 -1.18 -21.28 12.78
CA THR A 108 -2.64 -21.42 12.67
C THR A 108 -3.23 -20.14 12.11
N GLY A 109 -4.51 -20.16 11.75
CA GLY A 109 -5.26 -18.95 11.42
C GLY A 109 -6.35 -18.68 12.44
N TYR A 110 -6.62 -17.41 12.71
CA TYR A 110 -7.67 -16.94 13.60
C TYR A 110 -8.38 -15.72 13.02
N THR A 111 -9.52 -15.38 13.61
CA THR A 111 -10.41 -14.31 13.21
C THR A 111 -10.73 -13.40 14.40
N ALA A 112 -11.43 -12.29 14.16
CA ALA A 112 -11.90 -11.41 15.24
C ALA A 112 -13.12 -11.99 15.98
N GLY A 113 -13.80 -12.98 15.39
CA GLY A 113 -15.10 -13.50 15.83
C GLY A 113 -15.08 -14.25 17.16
N VAL A 114 -16.27 -14.67 17.58
CA VAL A 114 -16.50 -15.39 18.85
C VAL A 114 -15.73 -16.70 18.90
N GLU A 115 -15.62 -17.40 17.77
CA GLU A 115 -14.91 -18.65 17.60
C GLU A 115 -13.44 -18.58 18.00
N SER A 116 -12.82 -17.41 17.84
CA SER A 116 -11.40 -17.18 18.13
C SER A 116 -11.18 -16.37 19.40
N THR A 117 -11.97 -15.31 19.59
CA THR A 117 -11.74 -14.32 20.67
C THR A 117 -12.82 -14.32 21.75
N GLY A 118 -13.94 -15.01 21.53
CA GLY A 118 -15.12 -14.99 22.40
C GLY A 118 -15.93 -13.68 22.33
N LYS A 119 -15.63 -12.77 21.39
CA LYS A 119 -16.26 -11.45 21.29
C LYS A 119 -17.13 -11.32 20.03
N ASN A 120 -18.29 -10.71 20.19
CA ASN A 120 -19.17 -10.30 19.09
C ASN A 120 -18.77 -8.91 18.55
N PRO A 121 -19.17 -8.54 17.33
CA PRO A 121 -18.93 -7.22 16.75
C PRO A 121 -19.35 -6.03 17.62
N ASP A 122 -20.40 -6.19 18.43
CA ASP A 122 -20.90 -5.14 19.34
C ASP A 122 -20.03 -4.95 20.60
N HIS A 123 -19.03 -5.80 20.83
CA HIS A 123 -18.16 -5.71 21.99
C HIS A 123 -17.12 -4.58 21.81
N PRO A 124 -16.88 -3.72 22.83
CA PRO A 124 -15.97 -2.56 22.68
C PRO A 124 -14.51 -2.94 22.39
N GLN A 125 -14.12 -4.18 22.68
CA GLN A 125 -12.79 -4.74 22.38
C GLN A 125 -12.79 -5.73 21.21
N TYR A 126 -13.85 -5.73 20.39
CA TYR A 126 -13.90 -6.55 19.19
C TYR A 126 -12.83 -6.08 18.19
N GLY A 127 -12.06 -7.03 17.66
CA GLY A 127 -10.98 -6.75 16.72
C GLY A 127 -9.81 -5.93 17.29
N ILE A 128 -9.72 -5.70 18.61
CA ILE A 128 -8.57 -5.00 19.22
C ILE A 128 -7.55 -6.03 19.72
N THR A 129 -6.33 -5.94 19.19
CA THR A 129 -5.18 -6.79 19.56
C THR A 129 -4.59 -6.38 20.92
N TYR A 130 -3.71 -7.21 21.49
CA TYR A 130 -2.99 -6.89 22.71
C TYR A 130 -2.20 -5.58 22.67
N SER A 131 -1.61 -5.21 21.52
CA SER A 131 -0.89 -3.93 21.39
C SER A 131 -1.82 -2.71 21.33
N GLY A 132 -3.12 -2.92 21.19
CA GLY A 132 -4.13 -1.86 21.08
C GLY A 132 -4.44 -1.43 19.65
N VAL A 133 -3.78 -2.00 18.64
CA VAL A 133 -4.16 -1.79 17.24
C VAL A 133 -5.29 -2.73 16.84
N GLN A 134 -6.08 -2.34 15.86
CA GLN A 134 -7.11 -3.17 15.26
C GLN A 134 -6.46 -4.28 14.42
N VAL A 135 -7.06 -5.46 14.47
CA VAL A 135 -6.71 -6.56 13.59
C VAL A 135 -6.86 -6.11 12.14
N LYS A 136 -5.91 -6.52 11.30
CA LYS A 136 -5.84 -6.09 9.91
C LYS A 136 -5.26 -7.17 9.02
N ARG A 137 -5.93 -7.42 7.89
CA ARG A 137 -5.42 -8.22 6.78
C ARG A 137 -5.07 -7.26 5.64
N ASP A 138 -3.78 -7.11 5.38
CA ASP A 138 -3.23 -6.18 4.38
C ASP A 138 -1.79 -6.60 4.03
N LEU A 139 -1.07 -5.80 3.23
CA LEU A 139 0.35 -6.03 2.90
C LEU A 139 1.18 -6.40 4.14
N TYR A 140 0.98 -5.63 5.22
CA TYR A 140 1.40 -5.95 6.57
C TYR A 140 0.15 -6.26 7.40
N SER A 141 -0.02 -7.53 7.71
CA SER A 141 -1.13 -8.05 8.50
C SER A 141 -0.76 -8.21 9.97
N THR A 142 -1.71 -8.04 10.87
CA THR A 142 -1.50 -8.28 12.31
C THR A 142 -1.46 -9.78 12.61
N ILE A 143 -0.49 -10.22 13.41
CA ILE A 143 -0.38 -11.62 13.84
C ILE A 143 -0.23 -11.74 15.36
N ALA A 144 -0.60 -12.89 15.90
CA ALA A 144 -0.37 -13.24 17.29
C ALA A 144 0.85 -14.14 17.45
N ALA A 145 1.67 -13.89 18.47
CA ALA A 145 2.84 -14.70 18.77
C ALA A 145 3.20 -14.69 20.27
N ASP A 146 4.17 -15.51 20.66
CA ASP A 146 4.77 -15.43 22.00
C ASP A 146 5.66 -14.18 22.11
N LEU A 147 5.25 -13.22 22.92
CA LEU A 147 5.95 -11.94 23.10
C LEU A 147 7.33 -12.06 23.76
N SER A 148 7.62 -13.18 24.43
CA SER A 148 8.96 -13.45 24.97
C SER A 148 9.96 -13.82 23.86
N VAL A 149 9.46 -14.34 22.75
CA VAL A 149 10.25 -14.73 21.57
C VAL A 149 10.24 -13.62 20.52
N TYR A 150 9.06 -13.10 20.21
CA TYR A 150 8.82 -12.06 19.22
C TYR A 150 8.12 -10.87 19.88
N PRO A 151 8.86 -9.86 20.34
CA PRO A 151 8.26 -8.66 20.93
C PRO A 151 7.28 -7.98 19.96
N ILE A 152 6.33 -7.23 20.51
CA ILE A 152 5.40 -6.42 19.71
C ILE A 152 6.17 -5.54 18.70
N GLY A 153 5.63 -5.44 17.49
CA GLY A 153 6.25 -4.74 16.36
C GLY A 153 7.26 -5.59 15.58
N THR A 154 7.51 -6.85 15.96
CA THR A 154 8.36 -7.75 15.17
C THR A 154 7.72 -8.01 13.81
N ILE A 155 8.50 -7.84 12.74
CA ILE A 155 8.08 -8.07 11.37
C ILE A 155 8.62 -9.43 10.91
N LEU A 156 7.70 -10.32 10.57
CA LEU A 156 7.98 -11.63 10.01
C LEU A 156 7.52 -11.66 8.56
N PHE A 157 8.30 -12.30 7.71
CA PHE A 157 7.84 -12.76 6.41
C PHE A 157 7.41 -14.23 6.53
N ILE A 158 6.16 -14.51 6.14
CA ILE A 158 5.54 -15.82 6.22
C ILE A 158 5.18 -16.23 4.79
N PRO A 159 5.85 -17.24 4.21
CA PRO A 159 5.57 -17.69 2.86
C PRO A 159 4.08 -18.04 2.67
N ASN A 160 3.51 -17.65 1.53
CA ASN A 160 2.08 -17.82 1.19
C ASN A 160 1.08 -17.02 2.07
N TYR A 161 1.56 -16.17 2.98
CA TYR A 161 0.72 -15.26 3.76
C TYR A 161 1.08 -13.78 3.53
N GLY A 162 2.38 -13.48 3.48
CA GLY A 162 2.93 -12.13 3.34
C GLY A 162 3.63 -11.65 4.61
N PHE A 163 3.69 -10.33 4.80
CA PHE A 163 4.28 -9.76 6.01
C PHE A 163 3.30 -9.81 7.19
N GLY A 164 3.77 -10.35 8.30
CA GLY A 164 3.08 -10.36 9.58
C GLY A 164 3.78 -9.45 10.59
N VAL A 165 3.03 -8.54 11.21
CA VAL A 165 3.50 -7.70 12.32
C VAL A 165 2.93 -8.25 13.62
N VAL A 166 3.81 -8.60 14.55
CA VAL A 166 3.39 -9.11 15.86
C VAL A 166 2.69 -7.99 16.64
N ALA A 167 1.38 -8.11 16.77
CA ALA A 167 0.50 -7.14 17.41
C ALA A 167 -0.28 -7.76 18.58
N ASP A 168 -0.44 -9.08 18.59
CA ASP A 168 -1.29 -9.77 19.55
C ASP A 168 -0.58 -10.91 20.28
N LYS A 169 -1.20 -11.38 21.36
CA LYS A 169 -0.78 -12.57 22.10
C LYS A 169 -1.98 -13.49 22.38
N GLY A 170 -1.81 -14.79 22.16
CA GLY A 170 -2.80 -15.80 22.48
C GLY A 170 -2.39 -16.65 23.69
N SER A 171 -3.35 -17.10 24.50
CA SER A 171 -3.07 -18.01 25.62
C SER A 171 -2.49 -19.35 25.17
N ALA A 172 -2.91 -19.84 23.99
CA ALA A 172 -2.43 -21.08 23.39
C ALA A 172 -1.23 -20.89 22.44
N ILE A 173 -0.86 -19.64 22.17
CA ILE A 173 0.18 -19.24 21.20
C ILE A 173 1.47 -18.92 21.95
N THR A 174 2.15 -19.97 22.40
CA THR A 174 3.38 -19.90 23.19
C THR A 174 4.53 -20.66 22.51
N GLY A 175 5.76 -20.18 22.68
CA GLY A 175 6.96 -20.74 22.08
C GLY A 175 7.05 -20.52 20.57
N ASN A 176 7.21 -21.60 19.81
CA ASN A 176 7.34 -21.55 18.34
C ASN A 176 5.98 -21.70 17.64
N LYS A 177 4.97 -20.97 18.12
CA LYS A 177 3.63 -20.93 17.54
C LYS A 177 3.29 -19.50 17.16
N ILE A 178 2.58 -19.35 16.04
CA ILE A 178 2.04 -18.08 15.58
C ILE A 178 0.59 -18.28 15.12
N ASP A 179 -0.20 -17.22 15.21
CA ASP A 179 -1.58 -17.19 14.73
C ASP A 179 -1.75 -16.06 13.73
N LEU A 180 -2.23 -16.40 12.54
CA LEU A 180 -2.35 -15.49 11.40
C LEU A 180 -3.77 -14.95 11.33
N TYR A 181 -3.92 -13.64 11.29
CA TYR A 181 -5.23 -13.04 11.20
C TYR A 181 -5.82 -13.18 9.79
N TYR A 182 -7.10 -13.55 9.75
CA TYR A 182 -7.98 -13.54 8.58
C TYR A 182 -9.31 -12.88 8.95
N GLU A 183 -9.99 -12.30 7.95
CA GLU A 183 -11.26 -11.61 8.16
C GLU A 183 -12.41 -12.59 8.41
N THR A 184 -12.41 -13.73 7.70
CA THR A 184 -13.45 -14.75 7.78
C THR A 184 -12.90 -16.12 8.17
N VAL A 185 -13.77 -16.98 8.68
CA VAL A 185 -13.41 -18.36 9.05
C VAL A 185 -13.16 -19.20 7.80
N GLU A 186 -13.92 -18.95 6.74
CA GLU A 186 -13.78 -19.57 5.43
C GLU A 186 -12.39 -19.32 4.86
N ASP A 187 -11.88 -18.08 4.92
CA ASP A 187 -10.52 -17.76 4.48
C ASP A 187 -9.44 -18.55 5.24
N VAL A 188 -9.62 -18.80 6.54
CA VAL A 188 -8.67 -19.62 7.31
C VAL A 188 -8.59 -21.03 6.76
N TYR A 189 -9.73 -21.63 6.42
CA TYR A 189 -9.79 -22.99 5.89
C TYR A 189 -9.27 -23.07 4.45
N ASP A 190 -9.65 -22.11 3.60
CA ASP A 190 -9.34 -22.13 2.17
C ASP A 190 -7.89 -21.71 1.89
N LYS A 191 -7.35 -20.76 2.66
CA LYS A 191 -6.04 -20.14 2.38
C LYS A 191 -4.90 -20.62 3.28
N TRP A 192 -5.17 -21.26 4.42
CA TRP A 192 -4.10 -21.60 5.37
C TRP A 192 -4.19 -22.99 6.01
N GLY A 193 -5.19 -23.24 6.85
CA GLY A 193 -5.21 -24.40 7.75
C GLY A 193 -4.07 -24.39 8.79
N LYS A 194 -3.91 -25.48 9.56
CA LYS A 194 -2.81 -25.63 10.53
C LYS A 194 -1.62 -26.32 9.87
N GLN A 195 -0.46 -25.67 9.85
CA GLN A 195 0.74 -26.22 9.22
C GLN A 195 2.05 -25.79 9.92
N GLN A 196 3.13 -26.51 9.64
CA GLN A 196 4.48 -26.11 10.02
C GLN A 196 5.12 -25.34 8.87
N VAL A 197 5.58 -24.12 9.15
CA VAL A 197 6.20 -23.25 8.15
C VAL A 197 7.49 -22.66 8.71
N ASP A 198 8.42 -22.33 7.82
CA ASP A 198 9.61 -21.56 8.17
C ASP A 198 9.26 -20.07 7.99
N VAL A 199 9.41 -19.29 9.08
CA VAL A 199 9.20 -17.84 9.06
C VAL A 199 10.52 -17.12 9.15
N TYR A 200 10.60 -15.95 8.52
CA TYR A 200 11.83 -15.18 8.38
C TYR A 200 11.69 -13.86 9.12
N MET A 201 12.57 -13.59 10.07
CA MET A 201 12.51 -12.37 10.88
C MET A 201 13.19 -11.22 10.14
N ILE A 202 12.38 -10.33 9.59
CA ILE A 202 12.83 -9.18 8.81
C ILE A 202 13.34 -8.08 9.75
N GLU A 203 12.56 -7.78 10.78
CA GLU A 203 12.89 -6.76 11.78
C GLU A 203 12.40 -7.21 13.16
N LYS A 204 13.25 -7.06 14.18
CA LYS A 204 12.87 -7.35 15.56
C LYS A 204 12.15 -6.14 16.17
N GLY A 205 10.97 -6.39 16.74
CA GLY A 205 10.16 -5.36 17.37
C GLY A 205 10.80 -4.76 18.61
N ASN A 206 10.43 -3.53 18.92
CA ASN A 206 10.87 -2.80 20.10
C ASN A 206 9.91 -2.94 21.29
N GLY A 207 8.79 -3.66 21.14
CA GLY A 207 7.76 -3.83 22.17
C GLY A 207 6.56 -2.90 22.03
N GLU A 208 6.51 -2.05 21.00
CA GLU A 208 5.42 -1.12 20.75
C GLU A 208 4.95 -1.20 19.29
N LEU A 209 3.64 -1.00 19.09
CA LEU A 209 3.03 -0.89 17.77
C LEU A 209 1.83 0.03 17.86
N THR A 210 1.83 1.08 17.04
CA THR A 210 0.73 2.05 16.92
C THR A 210 0.03 1.91 15.56
N GLU A 211 -1.22 2.35 15.48
CA GLU A 211 -1.98 2.36 14.22
C GLU A 211 -1.26 3.12 13.12
N LYS A 212 -0.64 4.24 13.47
CA LYS A 212 0.12 5.06 12.53
C LYS A 212 1.32 4.29 11.95
N GLN A 213 2.03 3.53 12.78
CA GLN A 213 3.15 2.71 12.30
C GLN A 213 2.65 1.60 11.38
N LEU A 214 1.57 0.91 11.75
CA LEU A 214 0.98 -0.13 10.91
C LEU A 214 0.45 0.42 9.58
N GLN A 215 -0.13 1.62 9.60
CA GLN A 215 -0.57 2.32 8.39
C GLN A 215 0.62 2.68 7.49
N GLN A 216 1.69 3.23 8.05
CA GLN A 216 2.90 3.59 7.29
C GLN A 216 3.54 2.36 6.61
N LEU A 217 3.57 1.21 7.29
CA LEU A 217 4.04 -0.04 6.69
C LEU A 217 3.18 -0.44 5.48
N ASN A 218 1.85 -0.28 5.61
CA ASN A 218 0.88 -0.60 4.56
C ASN A 218 0.79 0.44 3.44
N GLU A 219 1.38 1.62 3.60
CA GLU A 219 1.43 2.69 2.59
C GLU A 219 2.73 2.72 1.79
N ASN A 220 3.63 1.75 2.01
CA ASN A 220 4.90 1.69 1.29
C ASN A 220 4.70 1.51 -0.23
N GLU A 221 4.93 2.58 -0.99
CA GLU A 221 4.68 2.66 -2.44
C GLU A 221 5.40 1.56 -3.23
N ALA A 222 6.60 1.16 -2.79
CA ALA A 222 7.41 0.16 -3.48
C ALA A 222 6.77 -1.25 -3.47
N LEU A 223 5.86 -1.51 -2.52
CA LEU A 223 5.23 -2.81 -2.31
C LEU A 223 3.73 -2.82 -2.62
N GLN A 224 3.12 -1.67 -2.96
CA GLN A 224 1.68 -1.58 -3.26
C GLN A 224 1.26 -2.48 -4.42
N VAL A 225 2.16 -2.75 -5.36
CA VAL A 225 1.90 -3.64 -6.51
C VAL A 225 1.52 -5.06 -6.08
N PHE A 226 1.97 -5.51 -4.91
CA PHE A 226 1.68 -6.85 -4.36
C PHE A 226 0.47 -6.88 -3.43
N ARG A 227 -0.11 -5.72 -3.11
CA ARG A 227 -1.20 -5.63 -2.14
C ARG A 227 -2.46 -6.36 -2.61
N GLN A 228 -2.79 -6.23 -3.90
CA GLN A 228 -3.96 -6.87 -4.51
C GLN A 228 -3.91 -8.39 -4.41
N ASP A 229 -2.71 -9.00 -4.50
CA ASP A 229 -2.54 -10.46 -4.41
C ASP A 229 -2.76 -11.00 -2.98
N ILE A 230 -2.72 -10.11 -1.97
CA ILE A 230 -2.85 -10.45 -0.55
C ILE A 230 -4.28 -10.23 -0.05
N THR A 231 -4.92 -9.16 -0.52
CA THR A 231 -6.25 -8.73 -0.08
C THR A 231 -7.38 -9.17 -1.01
N GLY A 232 -7.06 -9.62 -2.23
CA GLY A 232 -8.03 -10.16 -3.20
C GLY A 232 -8.39 -11.61 -2.92
#